data_AF-A0A3D1IP50-F1
#
_entry.id   AF-A0A3D1IP50-F1
#
_cell.length_a   1.000
_cell.length_b   1.000
_cell.length_c   1.000
_cell.angle_alpha   90.00
_cell.angle_beta   90.00
_cell.angle_gamma   90.00
#
_symmetry.space_group_name_H-M   'P 1'
#
loop_
_entity.id
_entity.type
_entity.pdbx_description
1 polymer ?
#
loop_
_entity_poly.entity_id
_entity_poly.type
_entity_poly.pdbx_seq_one_letter_code
_entity_poly.pdbx_strand_id
1 'polypeptide(L)'
;MIEVLTSLLGVTLAIAVFTVLGSAIFGLSIWVYVPIKESPFADGVVNGIKKCTVFSLAIGLIGFGLLYFIGFFGAVAASIIYFIGMKRVFNCGIFDTIVIGIINYVIQYGIGAIIGKLFS
;
A
#
# COMPACT_ATOMS: atom_id res chain seq x y z
N MET A 1 4.58 32.65 -4.61
CA MET A 1 3.23 32.12 -4.25
C MET A 1 2.73 31.08 -5.26
N ILE A 2 2.77 31.36 -6.57
CA ILE A 2 2.31 30.41 -7.61
C ILE A 2 3.11 29.11 -7.61
N GLU A 3 4.44 29.16 -7.49
CA GLU A 3 5.31 27.96 -7.43
C GLU A 3 5.08 27.09 -6.18
N VAL A 4 4.81 27.70 -5.03
CA VAL A 4 4.49 26.98 -3.80
C VAL A 4 3.15 26.25 -3.96
N LEU A 5 2.15 26.93 -4.54
CA LEU A 5 0.83 26.36 -4.76
C LEU A 5 0.88 25.21 -5.79
N THR A 6 1.64 25.34 -6.88
CA THR A 6 1.81 24.26 -7.86
C THR A 6 2.62 23.09 -7.29
N SER A 7 3.65 23.34 -6.47
CA SER A 7 4.37 22.26 -5.79
C SER A 7 3.47 21.49 -4.82
N LEU A 8 2.63 22.20 -4.05
CA LEU A 8 1.71 21.60 -3.10
C LEU A 8 0.64 20.78 -3.82
N LEU A 9 0.11 21.30 -4.93
CA LEU A 9 -0.86 20.57 -5.77
C LEU A 9 -0.24 19.31 -6.38
N GLY A 10 1.00 19.41 -6.89
CA GLY A 10 1.73 18.27 -7.45
C GLY A 10 1.99 17.19 -6.41
N VAL A 11 2.41 17.57 -5.20
CA VAL A 11 2.61 16.65 -4.07
C VAL A 11 1.29 16.02 -3.64
N THR A 12 0.21 16.82 -3.56
CA THR A 12 -1.12 16.31 -3.16
C THR A 12 -1.68 15.33 -4.19
N LEU A 13 -1.52 15.64 -5.48
CA LEU A 13 -1.95 14.76 -6.57
C LEU A 13 -1.11 13.48 -6.60
N ALA A 14 0.20 13.57 -6.41
CA ALA A 14 1.08 12.41 -6.32
C ALA A 14 0.70 11.51 -5.14
N ILE A 15 0.46 12.08 -3.96
CA ILE A 15 0.00 11.33 -2.79
C ILE A 15 -1.35 10.68 -3.09
N ALA A 16 -2.32 11.42 -3.62
CA ALA A 16 -3.64 10.88 -3.94
C ALA A 16 -3.54 9.72 -4.95
N VAL A 17 -2.77 9.87 -6.02
CA VAL A 17 -2.57 8.83 -7.04
C VAL A 17 -1.86 7.62 -6.45
N PHE A 18 -0.80 7.81 -5.66
CA PHE A 18 -0.06 6.71 -5.02
C PHE A 18 -0.93 5.95 -4.02
N THR A 19 -1.76 6.68 -3.28
CA THR A 19 -2.64 6.11 -2.26
C THR A 19 -3.79 5.34 -2.90
N VAL A 20 -4.43 5.90 -3.94
CA VAL A 20 -5.56 5.27 -4.64
C VAL A 20 -5.11 4.06 -5.46
N LEU A 21 -4.01 4.18 -6.22
CA LEU A 21 -3.48 3.05 -6.97
C LEU A 21 -2.94 1.99 -6.01
N GLY A 22 -2.16 2.39 -5.00
CA GLY A 22 -1.60 1.47 -4.02
C GLY A 22 -2.66 0.69 -3.25
N SER A 23 -3.74 1.36 -2.82
CA SER A 23 -4.84 0.70 -2.12
C SER A 23 -5.69 -0.18 -3.02
N ALA A 24 -5.88 0.20 -4.29
CA ALA A 24 -6.59 -0.62 -5.27
C ALA A 24 -5.83 -1.91 -5.58
N ILE A 25 -4.51 -1.81 -5.79
CA ILE A 25 -3.63 -2.96 -6.05
C ILE A 25 -3.59 -3.88 -4.82
N PHE A 26 -3.45 -3.30 -3.64
CA PHE A 26 -3.45 -4.04 -2.38
C PHE A 26 -4.79 -4.73 -2.13
N GLY A 27 -5.90 -4.03 -2.38
CA GLY A 27 -7.25 -4.58 -2.29
C GLY A 27 -7.49 -5.71 -3.28
N LEU A 28 -7.05 -5.58 -4.54
CA LEU A 28 -7.12 -6.63 -5.55
C LEU A 28 -6.30 -7.86 -5.17
N SER A 29 -5.09 -7.67 -4.65
CA SER A 29 -4.24 -8.78 -4.22
C SER A 29 -4.84 -9.52 -3.02
N ILE A 30 -5.46 -8.83 -2.08
CA ILE A 30 -6.25 -9.46 -1.01
C ILE A 30 -7.47 -10.19 -1.57
N TRP A 31 -8.22 -9.57 -2.49
CA TRP A 31 -9.44 -10.15 -3.02
C TRP A 31 -9.19 -11.45 -3.80
N VAL A 32 -8.10 -11.51 -4.55
CA VAL A 32 -7.72 -12.69 -5.32
C VAL A 32 -7.12 -13.78 -4.44
N TYR A 33 -6.32 -13.42 -3.42
CA TYR A 33 -5.51 -14.40 -2.68
C TYR A 33 -6.12 -14.83 -1.35
N VAL A 34 -6.94 -14.00 -0.71
CA VAL A 34 -7.56 -14.31 0.59
C VAL A 34 -8.95 -14.92 0.37
N PRO A 35 -9.26 -16.08 0.99
CA PRO A 35 -10.59 -16.69 0.90
C PRO A 35 -11.69 -15.71 1.28
N ILE A 36 -12.78 -15.66 0.48
CA ILE A 36 -13.90 -14.70 0.66
C ILE A 36 -14.44 -14.64 2.09
N LYS A 37 -14.46 -15.76 2.82
CA LYS A 37 -14.97 -15.83 4.20
C LYS A 37 -14.10 -15.09 5.23
N GLU A 38 -12.80 -14.94 4.94
CA GLU A 38 -11.83 -14.25 5.81
C GLU A 38 -11.40 -12.90 5.21
N SER A 39 -11.88 -12.62 4.00
CA SER A 39 -11.55 -11.45 3.23
C SER A 39 -12.26 -10.21 3.80
N PRO A 40 -11.61 -9.04 3.83
CA PRO A 40 -12.24 -7.77 4.20
C PRO A 40 -13.41 -7.39 3.26
N PHE A 41 -13.53 -8.08 2.12
CA PHE A 41 -14.60 -7.94 1.13
C PHE A 41 -15.86 -8.75 1.47
N ALA A 42 -15.88 -9.56 2.54
CA ALA A 42 -17.04 -10.34 2.96
C ALA A 42 -18.27 -9.46 3.25
N ASP A 43 -18.05 -8.27 3.82
CA ASP A 43 -19.10 -7.29 4.15
C ASP A 43 -19.49 -6.38 2.95
N GLY A 44 -18.91 -6.64 1.77
CA GLY A 44 -19.14 -5.87 0.55
C GLY A 44 -17.89 -5.13 0.02
N VAL A 45 -17.89 -4.89 -1.30
CA VAL A 45 -16.73 -4.38 -2.05
C VAL A 45 -16.23 -3.04 -1.53
N VAL A 46 -17.15 -2.11 -1.26
CA VAL A 46 -16.83 -0.75 -0.79
C VAL A 46 -16.15 -0.78 0.58
N ASN A 47 -16.63 -1.65 1.47
CA ASN A 47 -16.09 -1.75 2.83
C ASN A 47 -14.70 -2.39 2.82
N GLY A 48 -14.49 -3.38 1.94
CA GLY A 48 -13.19 -3.99 1.69
C GLY A 48 -12.15 -2.99 1.17
N ILE A 49 -12.50 -2.21 0.14
CA ILE A 49 -11.63 -1.15 -0.40
C ILE A 49 -11.27 -0.12 0.67
N LYS A 50 -12.25 0.29 1.49
CA LYS A 50 -12.00 1.25 2.58
C LYS A 50 -11.01 0.71 3.61
N LYS A 51 -11.18 -0.53 4.07
CA LYS A 51 -10.24 -1.20 4.99
C LYS A 51 -8.83 -1.29 4.39
N CYS A 52 -8.73 -1.70 3.13
CA CYS A 52 -7.47 -1.78 2.39
C CYS A 52 -6.79 -0.41 2.25
N THR A 53 -7.56 0.64 1.94
CA THR A 53 -7.05 2.00 1.80
C THR A 53 -6.50 2.55 3.11
N VAL A 54 -7.25 2.42 4.21
CA VAL A 54 -6.81 2.86 5.53
C VAL A 54 -5.55 2.11 5.95
N PHE A 55 -5.49 0.80 5.69
CA PHE A 55 -4.32 -0.01 6.01
C PHE A 55 -3.08 0.39 5.21
N SER A 56 -3.18 0.47 3.88
CA SER A 56 -2.06 0.89 3.01
C SER A 56 -1.55 2.28 3.39
N LEU A 57 -2.44 3.21 3.73
CA LEU A 57 -2.09 4.57 4.12
C LEU A 57 -1.38 4.58 5.48
N ALA A 58 -1.89 3.84 6.46
CA ALA A 58 -1.27 3.70 7.77
C ALA A 58 0.14 3.08 7.67
N ILE A 59 0.28 1.96 6.94
CA ILE A 59 1.58 1.31 6.72
C ILE A 59 2.53 2.22 5.93
N GLY A 60 2.03 2.93 4.92
CA GLY A 60 2.83 3.88 4.14
C GLY A 60 3.40 5.01 4.99
N LEU A 61 2.58 5.63 5.83
CA LEU A 61 3.02 6.71 6.74
C LEU A 61 3.99 6.19 7.81
N ILE A 62 3.69 5.05 8.42
CA ILE A 62 4.57 4.43 9.43
C ILE A 62 5.90 4.04 8.78
N GLY A 63 5.86 3.43 7.59
CA GLY A 63 7.06 3.05 6.84
C GLY A 63 7.91 4.26 6.46
N PHE A 64 7.29 5.33 5.94
CA PHE A 64 7.99 6.55 5.58
C PHE A 64 8.63 7.23 6.80
N GLY A 65 7.88 7.31 7.91
CA GLY A 65 8.41 7.84 9.17
C GLY A 65 9.57 7.00 9.70
N LEU A 66 9.43 5.69 9.78
CA LEU A 66 10.48 4.79 10.29
C LEU A 66 11.75 4.84 9.42
N LEU A 67 11.60 4.87 8.10
CA LEU A 67 12.72 5.03 7.18
C LEU A 67 13.41 6.40 7.36
N TYR A 68 12.64 7.47 7.55
CA TYR A 68 13.18 8.81 7.73
C TYR A 68 13.96 8.95 9.05
N PHE A 69 13.45 8.40 10.16
CA PHE A 69 14.04 8.58 11.48
C PHE A 69 15.14 7.56 11.81
N ILE A 70 15.04 6.33 11.30
CA ILE A 70 15.86 5.19 11.75
C ILE A 70 16.52 4.46 10.58
N GLY A 71 16.36 4.96 9.35
CA GLY A 71 17.02 4.45 8.15
C GLY A 71 16.72 2.97 7.90
N PHE A 72 17.76 2.18 7.69
CA PHE A 72 17.65 0.75 7.37
C PHE A 72 16.94 -0.07 8.46
N PHE A 73 17.17 0.23 9.74
CA PHE A 73 16.45 -0.44 10.84
C PHE A 73 14.94 -0.12 10.82
N GLY A 74 14.59 1.06 10.31
CA GLY A 74 13.21 1.45 10.06
C GLY A 74 12.52 0.56 9.02
N ALA A 75 13.24 0.08 7.99
CA ALA A 75 12.70 -0.84 6.99
C ALA A 75 12.34 -2.20 7.58
N VAL A 76 13.18 -2.72 8.49
CA VAL A 76 12.93 -3.98 9.20
C VAL A 76 11.73 -3.83 10.13
N ALA A 77 11.67 -2.74 10.90
CA ALA A 77 10.54 -2.45 11.77
C ALA A 77 9.22 -2.28 10.99
N ALA A 78 9.25 -1.57 9.87
CA ALA A 78 8.10 -1.39 8.99
C ALA A 78 7.60 -2.74 8.43
N SER A 79 8.52 -3.64 8.09
CA SER A 79 8.19 -5.00 7.63
C SER A 79 7.49 -5.80 8.74
N ILE A 80 8.00 -5.77 9.98
CA ILE A 80 7.37 -6.42 11.14
C ILE A 80 5.95 -5.87 11.37
N ILE A 81 5.80 -4.55 11.34
CA ILE A 81 4.50 -3.89 11.51
C ILE A 81 3.52 -4.29 10.39
N TYR A 82 4.00 -4.41 9.14
CA TYR A 82 3.20 -4.90 8.04
C TYR A 82 2.70 -6.33 8.30
N PHE A 83 3.56 -7.26 8.74
CA PHE A 83 3.14 -8.62 9.09
C PHE A 83 2.10 -8.64 10.23
N ILE A 84 2.34 -7.87 11.30
CA ILE A 84 1.40 -7.75 12.42
C ILE A 84 0.05 -7.20 11.94
N GLY A 85 0.09 -6.18 11.09
CA GLY A 85 -1.07 -5.55 10.50
C GLY A 85 -1.88 -6.52 9.64
N MET A 86 -1.21 -7.28 8.78
CA MET A 86 -1.83 -8.30 7.92
C MET A 86 -2.50 -9.40 8.74
N LYS A 87 -1.86 -9.83 9.83
CA LYS A 87 -2.44 -10.84 10.72
C LYS A 87 -3.63 -10.30 11.50
N ARG A 88 -3.58 -9.05 12.00
CA ARG A 88 -4.66 -8.50 12.84
C ARG A 88 -5.85 -7.97 12.04
N VAL A 89 -5.61 -7.37 10.88
CA VAL A 89 -6.67 -6.69 10.11
C VAL A 89 -7.32 -7.64 9.10
N PHE A 90 -6.54 -8.55 8.52
CA PHE A 90 -6.98 -9.42 7.42
C PHE A 90 -6.85 -10.92 7.73
N ASN A 91 -6.51 -11.28 8.98
CA ASN A 91 -6.27 -12.66 9.44
C ASN A 91 -5.27 -13.47 8.58
N CYS A 92 -4.49 -12.82 7.73
CA CYS A 92 -3.60 -13.49 6.79
C CYS A 92 -2.50 -14.28 7.50
N GLY A 93 -2.15 -15.45 6.95
CA GLY A 93 -0.96 -16.19 7.36
C GLY A 93 0.34 -15.50 6.91
N ILE A 94 1.47 -16.03 7.36
CA ILE A 94 2.80 -15.52 6.96
C ILE A 94 3.00 -15.69 5.44
N PHE A 95 2.64 -16.86 4.89
CA PHE A 95 2.76 -17.13 3.46
C PHE A 95 1.86 -16.21 2.62
N ASP A 96 0.60 -16.01 3.02
CA ASP A 96 -0.32 -15.10 2.31
C ASP A 96 0.21 -13.66 2.32
N THR A 97 0.73 -13.23 3.47
CA THR A 97 1.30 -11.90 3.64
C THR A 97 2.51 -11.67 2.73
N ILE A 98 3.39 -12.67 2.60
CA ILE A 98 4.55 -12.61 1.69
C ILE A 98 4.07 -12.51 0.25
N VAL A 99 3.11 -13.34 -0.17
CA VAL A 99 2.62 -13.35 -1.55
C VAL A 99 1.94 -12.02 -1.90
N ILE A 100 1.10 -11.49 -1.01
CA ILE A 100 0.49 -10.17 -1.19
C ILE A 100 1.58 -9.09 -1.26
N GLY A 101 2.61 -9.17 -0.41
CA GLY A 101 3.75 -8.26 -0.45
C GLY A 101 4.49 -8.29 -1.80
N ILE A 102 4.77 -9.49 -2.33
CA ILE A 102 5.44 -9.68 -3.63
C ILE A 102 4.58 -9.14 -4.76
N ILE A 103 3.27 -9.46 -4.79
CA ILE A 103 2.35 -8.96 -5.82
C ILE A 103 2.34 -7.43 -5.84
N ASN A 104 2.22 -6.80 -4.66
CA ASN A 104 2.24 -5.35 -4.56
C ASN A 104 3.59 -4.77 -5.01
N TYR A 105 4.70 -5.39 -4.66
CA TYR A 105 6.04 -4.95 -5.08
C TYR A 105 6.23 -5.05 -6.60
N VAL A 106 5.84 -6.18 -7.21
CA VAL A 106 5.93 -6.42 -8.65
C VAL A 106 5.06 -5.42 -9.42
N ILE A 107 3.83 -5.19 -8.97
CA ILE A 107 2.93 -4.24 -9.63
C ILE A 107 3.44 -2.80 -9.48
N GLN A 108 3.91 -2.40 -8.29
CA GLN A 108 4.50 -1.07 -8.11
C GLN A 108 5.74 -0.87 -8.99
N TYR A 109 6.61 -1.86 -9.08
CA TYR A 109 7.79 -1.80 -9.93
C TYR A 109 7.41 -1.75 -11.42
N GLY A 110 6.43 -2.55 -11.83
CA GLY A 110 5.89 -2.56 -13.18
C GLY A 110 5.25 -1.23 -13.59
N ILE A 111 4.44 -0.63 -12.70
CA ILE A 111 3.85 0.69 -12.90
C ILE A 111 4.95 1.75 -12.98
N GLY A 112 5.94 1.71 -12.08
CA GLY A 112 7.09 2.61 -12.11
C GLY A 112 7.87 2.53 -13.43
N ALA A 113 8.08 1.32 -13.96
CA ALA A 113 8.74 1.10 -15.25
C ALA A 113 7.92 1.61 -16.44
N ILE A 114 6.60 1.44 -16.43
CA ILE A 114 5.70 1.95 -17.47
C ILE A 114 5.68 3.48 -17.47
N ILE A 115 5.57 4.09 -16.29
CA ILE A 115 5.64 5.55 -16.13
C ILE A 115 7.01 6.05 -16.62
N GLY A 116 8.10 5.42 -16.19
CA GLY A 116 9.45 5.78 -16.64
C GLY A 116 9.60 5.76 -18.16
N LYS A 117 8.99 4.79 -18.85
CA LYS A 117 8.97 4.71 -20.33
C LYS A 117 8.07 5.74 -21.01
N LEU A 118 7.01 6.19 -20.35
CA LEU A 118 6.10 7.22 -20.90
C LEU A 118 6.72 8.63 -20.86
N PHE A 119 7.70 8.85 -19.99
CA PHE A 119 8.36 10.15 -19.79
C PHE A 119 9.84 10.17 -20.22
N SER A 120 10.36 9.09 -20.83
CA SER A 120 11.70 9.02 -21.45
C SER A 120 11.61 9.22 -22.95
#